data_AF-A0AAN7H5G4-F1
#
_entry.id   AF-A0AAN7H5G4-F1
#
_cell.length_a   1.000
_cell.length_b   1.000
_cell.length_c   1.000
_cell.angle_alpha   90.00
_cell.angle_beta   90.00
_cell.angle_gamma   90.00
#
_symmetry.space_group_name_H-M   'P 1'
#
loop_
_entity.id
_entity.type
_entity.pdbx_description
1 polymer ?
#
loop_
_entity_poly.entity_id
_entity_poly.type
_entity_poly.pdbx_seq_one_letter_code
_entity_poly.pdbx_strand_id
1 'polypeptide(L)'
;MPPKLPIPTLSTTRRAILPIPRQPTLKNPPQPPLNPLLPLQQPTTPPPSRRFSSTPQPQFLSSFSSLPQPPPKTLSAQKTLPYPPSKIYSLISDINSYSLFLPHCTHSLITQTTPPPFHLPSLADLTVGYGPLTQSYTSHVYCIPSPEKYIVEAISGNADSSIPLSILSKHGYDINSAEGRKKTDGGIFERLVTRWEVLPVGQEEQKSDVRLRVTFQFANPVLGFAAGGVADMKIDEMVEAFERRARVLFGGNKGDKGRL
;
A
#
# COMPACT_ATOMS: atom_id res chain seq x y z
N MET A 1 29.26 5.18 -53.17
CA MET A 1 30.13 4.63 -52.11
C MET A 1 29.91 5.46 -50.85
N PRO A 2 29.34 4.91 -49.77
CA PRO A 2 29.14 5.66 -48.53
C PRO A 2 30.44 5.71 -47.69
N PRO A 3 30.72 6.80 -46.97
CA PRO A 3 31.90 6.91 -46.12
C PRO A 3 31.76 6.05 -44.84
N LYS A 4 32.79 5.26 -44.54
CA LYS A 4 32.92 4.47 -43.30
C LYS A 4 33.12 5.40 -42.10
N LEU A 5 32.19 5.37 -41.15
CA LEU A 5 32.35 5.98 -39.82
C LEU A 5 33.18 5.05 -38.91
N PRO A 6 34.08 5.58 -38.07
CA PRO A 6 34.95 4.80 -37.21
C PRO A 6 34.23 4.22 -35.98
N ILE A 7 34.58 2.98 -35.65
CA ILE A 7 34.08 2.19 -34.52
C ILE A 7 34.76 2.70 -33.23
N PRO A 8 34.02 3.08 -32.16
CA PRO A 8 34.63 3.35 -30.87
C PRO A 8 34.97 2.05 -30.13
N THR A 9 36.22 1.94 -29.72
CA THR A 9 36.83 0.86 -28.94
C THR A 9 36.26 0.79 -27.52
N LEU A 10 35.80 -0.40 -27.11
CA LEU A 10 35.42 -0.72 -25.74
C LEU A 10 36.65 -0.68 -24.81
N SER A 11 36.74 0.34 -23.96
CA SER A 11 37.70 0.40 -22.87
C SER A 11 37.22 -0.48 -21.70
N THR A 12 37.80 -1.68 -21.61
CA THR A 12 37.67 -2.60 -20.48
C THR A 12 38.21 -1.95 -19.20
N THR A 13 37.32 -1.38 -18.38
CA THR A 13 37.66 -0.93 -17.03
C THR A 13 37.64 -2.13 -16.08
N ARG A 14 38.82 -2.52 -15.63
CA ARG A 14 39.08 -3.56 -14.64
C ARG A 14 38.49 -3.14 -13.29
N ARG A 15 37.40 -3.76 -12.86
CA ARG A 15 36.84 -3.63 -11.50
C ARG A 15 37.90 -4.07 -10.48
N ALA A 16 38.31 -3.17 -9.60
CA ALA A 16 39.06 -3.50 -8.40
C ALA A 16 38.15 -4.28 -7.44
N ILE A 17 38.58 -5.50 -7.10
CA ILE A 17 37.91 -6.36 -6.11
C ILE A 17 38.31 -5.83 -4.72
N LEU A 18 37.38 -5.19 -4.04
CA LEU A 18 37.53 -4.83 -2.62
C LEU A 18 37.50 -6.10 -1.75
N PRO A 19 38.41 -6.24 -0.76
CA PRO A 19 38.41 -7.39 0.14
C PRO A 19 37.16 -7.42 1.02
N ILE A 20 36.55 -8.60 1.13
CA ILE A 20 35.39 -8.91 1.95
C ILE A 20 35.76 -8.73 3.44
N PRO A 21 35.03 -7.90 4.22
CA PRO A 21 35.22 -7.83 5.66
C PRO A 21 34.74 -9.12 6.35
N ARG A 22 35.61 -9.72 7.17
CA ARG A 22 35.32 -10.92 7.96
C ARG A 22 34.20 -10.64 8.95
N GLN A 23 33.14 -11.46 8.92
CA GLN A 23 32.09 -11.44 9.94
C GLN A 23 32.66 -11.77 11.34
N PRO A 24 32.32 -11.02 12.39
CA PRO A 24 32.57 -11.45 13.76
C PRO A 24 31.65 -12.63 14.11
N THR A 25 32.26 -13.73 14.54
CA THR A 25 31.58 -14.92 15.06
C THR A 25 30.73 -14.54 16.26
N LEU A 26 29.40 -14.63 16.15
CA LEU A 26 28.50 -14.55 17.29
C LEU A 26 28.75 -15.77 18.20
N LYS A 27 29.32 -15.50 19.38
CA LYS A 27 29.43 -16.44 20.49
C LYS A 27 28.01 -16.84 20.91
N ASN A 28 27.72 -18.15 20.92
CA ASN A 28 26.46 -18.68 21.47
C ASN A 28 26.30 -18.22 22.93
N PRO A 29 25.09 -17.79 23.35
CA PRO A 29 24.82 -17.46 24.74
C PRO A 29 24.91 -18.71 25.63
N PRO A 30 25.37 -18.58 26.90
CA PRO A 30 25.47 -19.70 27.82
C PRO A 30 24.09 -20.26 28.17
N GLN A 31 23.96 -21.59 28.12
CA GLN A 31 22.77 -22.29 28.57
C GLN A 31 22.56 -22.15 30.09
N PRO A 32 21.31 -22.00 30.58
CA PRO A 32 21.03 -22.01 32.01
C PRO A 32 21.28 -23.41 32.61
N PRO A 33 21.71 -23.51 33.88
CA PRO A 33 21.99 -24.79 34.53
C PRO A 33 20.72 -25.63 34.71
N LEU A 34 20.86 -26.93 34.45
CA LEU A 34 19.89 -27.97 34.76
C LEU A 34 19.72 -28.09 36.27
N ASN A 35 18.51 -27.83 36.77
CA ASN A 35 18.16 -28.07 38.17
C ASN A 35 18.21 -29.57 38.49
N PRO A 36 18.77 -29.99 39.64
CA PRO A 36 18.74 -31.38 40.07
C PRO A 36 17.32 -31.81 40.47
N LEU A 37 16.92 -32.97 39.96
CA LEU A 37 15.72 -33.72 40.30
C LEU A 37 15.65 -33.97 41.82
N LEU A 38 14.57 -33.50 42.46
CA LEU A 38 14.22 -33.90 43.82
C LEU A 38 13.63 -35.33 43.83
N PRO A 39 13.88 -36.12 44.89
CA PRO A 39 13.48 -37.53 44.93
C PRO A 39 11.97 -37.75 44.98
N LEU A 40 11.53 -38.82 44.32
CA LEU A 40 10.20 -39.41 44.41
C LEU A 40 9.80 -39.67 45.88
N GLN A 41 8.66 -39.12 46.30
CA GLN A 41 7.91 -39.62 47.46
C GLN A 41 6.47 -39.92 47.07
N GLN A 42 6.12 -41.19 47.18
CA GLN A 42 4.79 -41.77 47.32
C GLN A 42 4.92 -42.86 48.41
N PRO A 43 3.83 -43.38 49.03
CA PRO A 43 2.43 -42.93 49.08
C PRO A 43 1.83 -42.99 50.51
N THR A 44 0.85 -42.15 50.85
CA THR A 44 -0.06 -42.44 51.99
C THR A 44 -1.50 -42.00 51.71
N THR A 45 -2.36 -43.02 51.51
CA THR A 45 -3.80 -43.17 51.84
C THR A 45 -4.78 -41.99 51.70
N PRO A 46 -5.95 -42.17 51.04
CA PRO A 46 -7.01 -41.17 51.01
C PRO A 46 -7.89 -41.22 52.27
N PRO A 47 -8.29 -40.07 52.86
CA PRO A 47 -9.41 -40.02 53.80
C PRO A 47 -10.77 -39.96 53.05
N PRO A 48 -11.88 -40.35 53.69
CA PRO A 48 -13.17 -40.57 53.04
C PRO A 48 -13.82 -39.28 52.56
N SER A 49 -14.51 -39.41 51.43
CA SER A 49 -15.33 -38.42 50.74
C SER A 49 -16.17 -37.55 51.68
N ARG A 50 -15.76 -36.30 51.89
CA ARG A 50 -16.69 -35.23 52.25
C ARG A 50 -17.26 -34.65 50.96
N ARG A 51 -18.58 -34.79 50.86
CA ARG A 51 -19.44 -34.20 49.83
C ARG A 51 -19.28 -32.67 49.88
N PHE A 52 -18.44 -32.13 49.01
CA PHE A 52 -18.36 -30.69 48.80
C PHE A 52 -19.61 -30.27 48.03
N SER A 53 -20.45 -29.47 48.69
CA SER A 53 -21.52 -28.72 48.05
C SER A 53 -20.93 -27.88 46.93
N SER A 54 -21.48 -28.05 45.74
CA SER A 54 -21.19 -27.29 44.53
C SER A 54 -21.35 -25.79 44.79
N THR A 55 -20.25 -25.09 45.02
CA THR A 55 -20.23 -23.64 44.90
C THR A 55 -20.44 -23.33 43.42
N PRO A 56 -21.49 -22.60 43.01
CA PRO A 56 -21.64 -22.20 41.63
C PRO A 56 -20.46 -21.28 41.31
N GLN A 57 -19.54 -21.78 40.50
CA GLN A 57 -18.47 -20.99 39.90
C GLN A 57 -19.18 -19.84 39.17
N PRO A 58 -18.99 -18.58 39.58
CA PRO A 58 -19.68 -17.52 38.91
C PRO A 58 -19.06 -17.43 37.51
N GLN A 59 -19.88 -17.72 36.50
CA GLN A 59 -19.50 -17.58 35.09
C GLN A 59 -19.43 -16.10 34.76
N PHE A 60 -18.52 -15.38 35.41
CA PHE A 60 -18.25 -14.00 35.10
C PHE A 60 -17.47 -13.96 33.77
N LEU A 61 -18.22 -13.63 32.72
CA LEU A 61 -17.81 -12.83 31.57
C LEU A 61 -16.68 -13.41 30.69
N SER A 62 -16.89 -14.60 30.11
CA SER A 62 -16.19 -14.97 28.87
C SER A 62 -16.83 -14.37 27.61
N SER A 63 -17.82 -13.48 27.76
CA SER A 63 -18.32 -12.63 26.69
C SER A 63 -17.57 -11.30 26.68
N PHE A 64 -16.28 -11.31 26.36
CA PHE A 64 -15.68 -10.12 25.75
C PHE A 64 -16.27 -10.01 24.35
N SER A 65 -17.45 -9.40 24.28
CA SER A 65 -18.10 -9.01 23.04
C SER A 65 -17.06 -8.27 22.20
N SER A 66 -16.78 -8.78 21.00
CA SER A 66 -16.05 -8.04 19.99
C SER A 66 -16.71 -6.66 19.89
N LEU A 67 -16.00 -5.62 20.29
CA LEU A 67 -16.47 -4.24 20.10
C LEU A 67 -16.88 -4.10 18.62
N PRO A 68 -18.07 -3.57 18.31
CA PRO A 68 -18.48 -3.37 16.93
C PRO A 68 -17.42 -2.55 16.21
N GLN A 69 -16.78 -3.11 15.18
CA GLN A 69 -15.88 -2.32 14.35
C GLN A 69 -16.69 -1.20 13.69
N PRO A 70 -16.16 0.05 13.65
CA PRO A 70 -16.87 1.16 13.03
C PRO A 70 -17.14 0.85 11.55
N PRO A 71 -18.28 1.28 10.97
CA PRO A 71 -18.56 1.04 9.56
C PRO A 71 -17.52 1.74 8.66
N PRO A 72 -17.24 1.20 7.45
CA PRO A 72 -16.37 1.87 6.50
C PRO A 72 -16.87 3.28 6.14
N LYS A 73 -15.97 4.26 6.14
CA LYS A 73 -16.23 5.65 5.70
C LYS A 73 -15.73 5.83 4.27
N THR A 74 -16.46 6.58 3.44
CA THR A 74 -16.06 6.91 2.07
C THR A 74 -15.95 8.42 1.89
N LEU A 75 -14.83 8.85 1.29
CA LEU A 75 -14.58 10.21 0.83
C LEU A 75 -14.48 10.21 -0.69
N SER A 76 -14.94 11.28 -1.35
CA SER A 76 -14.80 11.43 -2.80
C SER A 76 -14.42 12.87 -3.17
N ALA A 77 -13.63 13.02 -4.22
CA ALA A 77 -13.33 14.30 -4.86
C ALA A 77 -13.34 14.14 -6.38
N GLN A 78 -13.70 15.20 -7.09
CA GLN A 78 -13.76 15.19 -8.55
C GLN A 78 -13.25 16.52 -9.12
N LYS A 79 -12.46 16.45 -10.19
CA LYS A 79 -11.94 17.64 -10.86
C LYS A 79 -11.75 17.41 -12.35
N THR A 80 -12.18 18.38 -13.16
CA THR A 80 -11.86 18.41 -14.58
C THR A 80 -10.50 19.07 -14.79
N LEU A 81 -9.57 18.36 -15.43
CA LEU A 81 -8.24 18.86 -15.73
C LEU A 81 -8.06 19.12 -17.23
N PRO A 82 -7.32 20.18 -17.62
CA PRO A 82 -7.07 20.52 -19.02
C PRO A 82 -5.92 19.68 -19.62
N TYR A 83 -5.92 18.37 -19.36
CA TYR A 83 -4.91 17.44 -19.84
C TYR A 83 -5.58 16.14 -20.34
N PRO A 84 -4.97 15.45 -21.32
CA PRO A 84 -5.44 14.15 -21.77
C PRO A 84 -5.53 13.10 -20.64
N PRO A 85 -6.55 12.21 -20.65
CA PRO A 85 -6.70 11.16 -19.66
C PRO A 85 -5.46 10.28 -19.48
N SER A 86 -4.78 9.96 -20.59
CA SER A 86 -3.55 9.15 -20.57
C SER A 86 -2.43 9.81 -19.77
N LYS A 87 -2.24 11.13 -19.88
CA LYS A 87 -1.22 11.87 -19.12
C LYS A 87 -1.50 11.89 -17.63
N ILE A 88 -2.76 12.11 -17.26
CA ILE A 88 -3.18 12.10 -15.87
C ILE A 88 -3.08 10.70 -15.28
N TYR A 89 -3.51 9.68 -16.03
CA TYR A 89 -3.32 8.29 -15.64
C TYR A 89 -1.85 7.96 -15.38
N SER A 90 -0.95 8.31 -16.30
CA SER A 90 0.50 8.05 -16.10
C SER A 90 1.03 8.71 -14.83
N LEU A 91 0.57 9.92 -14.51
CA LEU A 91 0.93 10.62 -13.28
C LEU A 91 0.39 9.90 -12.03
N ILE A 92 -0.85 9.40 -12.05
CA ILE A 92 -1.44 8.65 -10.93
C ILE A 92 -0.80 7.25 -10.81
N SER A 93 -0.44 6.60 -11.90
CA SER A 93 0.24 5.29 -11.84
C SER A 93 1.70 5.37 -11.39
N ASP A 94 2.32 6.56 -11.46
CA ASP A 94 3.70 6.79 -11.01
C ASP A 94 3.78 6.98 -9.49
N ILE A 95 3.51 5.89 -8.76
CA ILE A 95 3.46 5.87 -7.29
C ILE A 95 4.81 6.23 -6.68
N ASN A 96 5.93 5.88 -7.31
CA ASN A 96 7.27 6.20 -6.81
C ASN A 96 7.49 7.71 -6.60
N SER A 97 6.84 8.55 -7.42
CA SER A 97 6.97 10.00 -7.34
C SER A 97 6.13 10.65 -6.23
N TYR A 98 5.23 9.91 -5.57
CA TYR A 98 4.23 10.51 -4.66
C TYR A 98 4.86 11.28 -3.50
N SER A 99 5.90 10.74 -2.87
CA SER A 99 6.63 11.39 -1.78
C SER A 99 7.28 12.72 -2.17
N LEU A 100 7.41 13.03 -3.46
CA LEU A 100 7.98 14.28 -3.95
C LEU A 100 6.97 15.44 -3.97
N PHE A 101 5.67 15.15 -4.01
CA PHE A 101 4.66 16.20 -4.24
C PHE A 101 3.36 16.05 -3.45
N LEU A 102 3.03 14.86 -2.94
CA LEU A 102 1.84 14.69 -2.12
C LEU A 102 2.09 15.24 -0.71
N PRO A 103 1.15 16.02 -0.17
CA PRO A 103 1.23 16.46 1.21
C PRO A 103 1.24 15.22 2.11
N HIS A 104 2.02 15.27 3.18
CA HIS A 104 2.08 14.22 4.21
C HIS A 104 2.61 12.85 3.76
N CYS A 105 2.88 12.61 2.46
CA CYS A 105 3.51 11.38 1.99
C CYS A 105 5.03 11.48 2.14
N THR A 106 5.59 10.71 3.07
CA THR A 106 7.03 10.72 3.36
C THR A 106 7.79 9.61 2.64
N HIS A 107 7.10 8.55 2.22
CA HIS A 107 7.68 7.44 1.46
C HIS A 107 6.67 6.89 0.46
N SER A 108 7.16 6.53 -0.73
CA SER A 108 6.36 5.93 -1.78
C SER A 108 7.22 5.05 -2.69
N LEU A 109 6.94 3.75 -2.72
CA LEU A 109 7.76 2.79 -3.46
C LEU A 109 6.92 1.66 -4.05
N ILE A 110 7.09 1.40 -5.34
CA ILE A 110 6.61 0.18 -6.00
C ILE A 110 7.59 -0.94 -5.72
N THR A 111 7.13 -2.00 -5.07
CA THR A 111 7.96 -3.16 -4.70
C THR A 111 7.78 -4.34 -5.65
N GLN A 112 6.63 -4.42 -6.34
CA GLN A 112 6.37 -5.43 -7.36
C GLN A 112 5.60 -4.85 -8.54
N THR A 113 5.82 -5.44 -9.71
CA THR A 113 5.09 -5.15 -10.95
C THR A 113 4.55 -6.43 -11.57
N THR A 114 3.53 -6.31 -12.42
CA THR A 114 3.08 -7.40 -13.28
C THR A 114 4.20 -7.87 -14.20
N PRO A 115 4.19 -9.15 -14.61
CA PRO A 115 5.16 -9.67 -15.56
C PRO A 115 5.05 -8.99 -16.93
N PRO A 116 6.06 -9.17 -17.81
CA PRO A 116 5.96 -8.75 -19.20
C PRO A 116 4.67 -9.26 -19.87
N PRO A 117 4.07 -8.49 -20.80
CA PRO A 117 4.60 -7.27 -21.40
C PRO A 117 4.21 -5.97 -20.67
N PHE A 118 3.40 -6.05 -19.59
CA PHE A 118 2.70 -4.87 -19.07
C PHE A 118 3.56 -4.03 -18.10
N HIS A 119 4.32 -4.67 -17.21
CA HIS A 119 5.16 -3.98 -16.21
C HIS A 119 4.40 -2.94 -15.37
N LEU A 120 3.14 -3.21 -15.06
CA LEU A 120 2.28 -2.31 -14.29
C LEU A 120 2.54 -2.51 -12.79
N PRO A 121 2.39 -1.47 -11.96
CA PRO A 121 2.51 -1.62 -10.50
C PRO A 121 1.54 -2.69 -9.98
N SER A 122 2.02 -3.64 -9.18
CA SER A 122 1.18 -4.66 -8.53
C SER A 122 1.22 -4.59 -7.01
N LEU A 123 2.34 -4.17 -6.42
CA LEU A 123 2.49 -3.98 -4.98
C LEU A 123 3.27 -2.70 -4.69
N ALA A 124 2.80 -1.91 -3.73
CA ALA A 124 3.44 -0.67 -3.35
C ALA A 124 3.32 -0.37 -1.85
N ASP A 125 4.37 0.22 -1.30
CA ASP A 125 4.46 0.68 0.08
C ASP A 125 4.35 2.20 0.12
N LEU A 126 3.47 2.70 0.97
CA LEU A 126 3.32 4.13 1.24
C LEU A 126 3.51 4.39 2.74
N THR A 127 4.18 5.50 3.06
CA THR A 127 4.20 6.06 4.41
C THR A 127 3.60 7.45 4.40
N VAL A 128 2.60 7.66 5.24
CA VAL A 128 1.88 8.92 5.35
C VAL A 128 1.88 9.40 6.80
N GLY A 129 2.17 10.68 7.00
CA GLY A 129 2.28 11.33 8.31
C GLY A 129 1.27 12.46 8.52
N TYR A 130 0.35 12.30 9.47
CA TYR A 130 -0.60 13.35 9.85
C TYR A 130 -0.42 13.71 11.33
N GLY A 131 -0.03 14.96 11.58
CA GLY A 131 0.25 15.44 12.93
C GLY A 131 1.33 14.60 13.62
N PRO A 132 1.08 14.03 14.82
CA PRO A 132 2.06 13.21 15.54
C PRO A 132 2.13 11.76 15.05
N LEU A 133 1.27 11.34 14.11
CA LEU A 133 1.18 9.95 13.67
C LEU A 133 1.84 9.78 12.30
N THR A 134 2.66 8.74 12.18
CA THR A 134 3.20 8.27 10.90
C THR A 134 2.81 6.81 10.72
N GLN A 135 2.26 6.47 9.56
CA GLN A 135 1.77 5.12 9.27
C GLN A 135 2.28 4.65 7.93
N SER A 136 2.80 3.42 7.92
CA SER A 136 3.16 2.71 6.70
C SER A 136 2.14 1.62 6.43
N TYR A 137 1.83 1.41 5.16
CA TYR A 137 0.97 0.33 4.71
C TYR A 137 1.39 -0.13 3.32
N THR A 138 1.19 -1.42 3.07
CA THR A 138 1.41 -2.07 1.78
C THR A 138 0.07 -2.21 1.07
N SER A 139 0.04 -1.95 -0.23
CA SER A 139 -1.16 -2.07 -1.05
C SER A 139 -0.93 -2.96 -2.26
N HIS A 140 -1.90 -3.81 -2.59
CA HIS A 140 -2.02 -4.32 -3.95
C HIS A 140 -2.53 -3.20 -4.83
N VAL A 141 -1.91 -3.01 -5.99
CA VAL A 141 -2.21 -1.94 -6.93
C VAL A 141 -2.67 -2.53 -8.24
N TYR A 142 -3.73 -1.96 -8.81
CA TYR A 142 -4.32 -2.38 -10.08
C TYR A 142 -4.49 -1.16 -10.98
N CYS A 143 -3.64 -1.09 -11.99
CA CYS A 143 -3.68 -0.07 -13.03
C CYS A 143 -4.31 -0.66 -14.29
N ILE A 144 -5.42 -0.08 -14.76
CA ILE A 144 -6.17 -0.50 -15.95
C ILE A 144 -6.17 0.64 -16.98
N PRO A 145 -5.30 0.60 -18.00
CA PRO A 145 -5.30 1.56 -19.08
C PRO A 145 -6.37 1.20 -20.12
N SER A 146 -7.47 1.95 -20.17
CA SER A 146 -8.49 1.83 -21.22
C SER A 146 -8.84 3.22 -21.78
N PRO A 147 -8.93 3.39 -23.11
CA PRO A 147 -9.27 4.68 -23.72
C PRO A 147 -10.60 5.27 -23.22
N GLU A 148 -11.57 4.42 -22.90
CA GLU A 148 -12.88 4.84 -22.39
C GLU A 148 -12.81 5.30 -20.93
N LYS A 149 -11.95 4.67 -20.12
CA LYS A 149 -11.85 4.88 -18.69
C LYS A 149 -10.58 4.27 -18.12
N TYR A 150 -9.66 5.13 -17.68
CA TYR A 150 -8.46 4.70 -16.98
C TYR A 150 -8.77 4.52 -15.48
N ILE A 151 -8.27 3.44 -14.88
CA ILE A 151 -8.49 3.14 -13.46
C ILE A 151 -7.14 2.88 -12.78
N VAL A 152 -6.94 3.44 -11.59
CA VAL A 152 -5.89 3.02 -10.65
C VAL A 152 -6.55 2.74 -9.32
N GLU A 153 -6.55 1.47 -8.89
CA GLU A 153 -7.13 1.04 -7.62
C GLU A 153 -6.03 0.46 -6.72
N ALA A 154 -5.94 0.93 -5.49
CA ALA A 154 -5.05 0.39 -4.47
C ALA A 154 -5.89 -0.16 -3.31
N ILE A 155 -5.62 -1.39 -2.90
CA ILE A 155 -6.27 -2.06 -1.78
C ILE A 155 -5.25 -2.42 -0.71
N SER A 156 -5.55 -2.07 0.54
CA SER A 156 -4.72 -2.39 1.71
C SER A 156 -5.54 -3.04 2.82
N GLY A 157 -4.89 -3.90 3.61
CA GLY A 157 -5.54 -4.65 4.67
C GLY A 157 -6.51 -5.71 4.13
N ASN A 158 -7.59 -5.96 4.87
CA ASN A 158 -8.62 -6.94 4.57
C ASN A 158 -9.67 -6.38 3.60
N ALA A 159 -9.24 -5.76 2.49
CA ALA A 159 -10.10 -5.20 1.45
C ALA A 159 -10.10 -6.06 0.17
N ASP A 160 -11.12 -5.89 -0.67
CA ASP A 160 -11.26 -6.60 -1.94
C ASP A 160 -11.38 -5.58 -3.07
N SER A 161 -10.79 -5.92 -4.23
CA SER A 161 -10.89 -5.08 -5.42
C SER A 161 -12.32 -5.09 -5.96
N SER A 162 -12.76 -3.94 -6.46
CA SER A 162 -14.03 -3.84 -7.19
C SER A 162 -13.87 -4.06 -8.69
N ILE A 163 -12.62 -4.24 -9.17
CA ILE A 163 -12.33 -4.50 -10.57
C ILE A 163 -12.61 -6.00 -10.86
N PRO A 164 -13.40 -6.32 -11.89
CA PRO A 164 -13.65 -7.71 -12.28
C PRO A 164 -12.37 -8.50 -12.54
N LEU A 165 -12.32 -9.73 -12.04
CA LEU A 165 -11.17 -10.63 -12.17
C LEU A 165 -10.75 -10.81 -13.65
N SER A 166 -11.71 -10.87 -14.56
CA SER A 166 -11.46 -10.98 -16.01
C SER A 166 -10.72 -9.77 -16.58
N ILE A 167 -10.92 -8.58 -16.03
CA ILE A 167 -10.18 -7.36 -16.41
C ILE A 167 -8.78 -7.39 -15.81
N LEU A 168 -8.65 -7.79 -14.55
CA LEU A 168 -7.35 -7.92 -13.87
C LEU A 168 -6.44 -8.92 -14.59
N SER A 169 -6.95 -10.12 -14.91
CA SER A 169 -6.17 -11.14 -15.62
C SER A 169 -5.74 -10.69 -17.02
N LYS A 170 -6.55 -9.91 -17.73
CA LYS A 170 -6.18 -9.33 -19.05
C LYS A 170 -4.96 -8.41 -18.97
N HIS A 171 -4.67 -7.84 -17.80
CA HIS A 171 -3.55 -6.92 -17.57
C HIS A 171 -2.39 -7.56 -16.78
N GLY A 172 -2.38 -8.89 -16.67
CA GLY A 172 -1.28 -9.64 -16.07
C GLY A 172 -1.30 -9.70 -14.53
N TYR A 173 -2.40 -9.32 -13.88
CA TYR A 173 -2.53 -9.50 -12.43
C TYR A 173 -2.96 -10.93 -12.10
N ASP A 174 -2.10 -11.67 -11.40
CA ASP A 174 -2.39 -13.03 -10.91
C ASP A 174 -2.98 -13.01 -9.49
N ILE A 175 -4.25 -12.60 -9.43
CA ILE A 175 -5.09 -12.58 -8.23
C ILE A 175 -5.52 -13.97 -7.73
N ASN A 176 -5.33 -15.02 -8.52
CA ASN A 176 -5.71 -16.38 -8.14
C ASN A 176 -4.56 -17.15 -7.48
N SER A 177 -3.32 -16.71 -7.68
CA SER A 177 -2.17 -17.20 -6.94
C SER A 177 -2.32 -16.98 -5.43
N ALA A 178 -1.61 -17.79 -4.65
CA ALA A 178 -1.52 -17.61 -3.20
C ALA A 178 -1.02 -16.20 -2.84
N GLU A 179 -0.08 -15.65 -3.61
CA GLU A 179 0.48 -14.32 -3.39
C GLU A 179 -0.53 -13.21 -3.73
N GLY A 180 -1.31 -13.36 -4.80
CA GLY A 180 -2.36 -12.40 -5.18
C GLY A 180 -3.58 -12.39 -4.24
N ARG A 181 -3.84 -13.50 -3.53
CA ARG A 181 -4.90 -13.57 -2.50
C ARG A 181 -4.46 -13.10 -1.13
N LYS A 182 -3.15 -12.97 -0.91
CA LYS A 182 -2.60 -12.58 0.39
C LYS A 182 -3.02 -11.15 0.70
N LYS A 183 -3.74 -10.96 1.81
CA LYS A 183 -4.04 -9.62 2.34
C LYS A 183 -2.71 -8.93 2.69
N THR A 184 -2.63 -7.64 2.43
CA THR A 184 -1.44 -6.85 2.73
C THR A 184 -1.47 -6.33 4.15
N ASP A 185 -0.33 -5.86 4.64
CA ASP A 185 -0.27 -5.09 5.87
C ASP A 185 -0.95 -3.72 5.64
N GLY A 186 -2.16 -3.56 6.16
CA GLY A 186 -2.93 -2.32 6.09
C GLY A 186 -2.51 -1.27 7.12
N GLY A 187 -1.52 -1.55 7.96
CA GLY A 187 -1.13 -0.70 9.08
C GLY A 187 -2.29 -0.49 10.05
N ILE A 188 -2.79 0.74 10.15
CA ILE A 188 -3.92 1.10 11.03
C ILE A 188 -5.29 0.78 10.43
N PHE A 189 -5.33 0.43 9.15
CA PHE A 189 -6.57 0.21 8.41
C PHE A 189 -6.91 -1.28 8.38
N GLU A 190 -8.12 -1.63 8.86
CA GLU A 190 -8.74 -2.93 8.56
C GLU A 190 -9.02 -3.02 7.06
N ARG A 191 -9.50 -1.92 6.46
CA ARG A 191 -9.75 -1.81 5.03
C ARG A 191 -9.31 -0.44 4.56
N LEU A 192 -8.58 -0.38 3.46
CA LEU A 192 -8.34 0.85 2.72
C LEU A 192 -8.46 0.54 1.23
N VAL A 193 -9.35 1.25 0.54
CA VAL A 193 -9.51 1.18 -0.90
C VAL A 193 -9.42 2.59 -1.45
N THR A 194 -8.38 2.85 -2.24
CA THR A 194 -8.22 4.10 -2.98
C THR A 194 -8.47 3.82 -4.45
N ARG A 195 -9.41 4.52 -5.07
CA ARG A 195 -9.71 4.35 -6.48
C ARG A 195 -9.71 5.68 -7.20
N TRP A 196 -8.88 5.75 -8.22
CA TRP A 196 -8.86 6.81 -9.21
C TRP A 196 -9.55 6.33 -10.48
N GLU A 197 -10.37 7.20 -11.06
CA GLU A 197 -10.94 7.02 -12.39
C GLU A 197 -10.66 8.28 -13.21
N VAL A 198 -10.16 8.11 -14.43
CA VAL A 198 -9.88 9.21 -15.35
C VAL A 198 -10.60 8.94 -16.66
N LEU A 199 -11.51 9.85 -17.03
CA LEU A 199 -12.36 9.72 -18.22
C LEU A 199 -12.08 10.87 -19.18
N PRO A 200 -12.15 10.65 -20.51
CA PRO A 200 -12.13 11.74 -21.48
C PRO A 200 -13.35 12.64 -21.30
N VAL A 201 -13.16 13.94 -21.53
CA VAL A 201 -14.25 14.94 -21.50
C VAL A 201 -14.36 15.63 -22.86
N GLY A 202 -15.52 15.48 -23.49
CA GLY A 202 -15.78 16.03 -24.83
C GLY A 202 -15.20 15.16 -25.95
N GLN A 203 -15.31 15.65 -27.18
CA GLN A 203 -14.84 14.92 -28.38
C GLN A 203 -13.34 15.05 -28.62
N GLU A 204 -12.71 16.10 -28.08
CA GLU A 204 -11.28 16.29 -28.13
C GLU A 204 -10.69 15.76 -26.82
N GLU A 205 -9.97 14.63 -26.85
CA GLU A 205 -9.32 13.95 -25.70
C GLU A 205 -8.22 14.77 -24.98
N GLN A 206 -8.37 16.09 -24.97
CA GLN A 206 -7.46 17.07 -24.39
C GLN A 206 -7.81 17.41 -22.94
N LYS A 207 -9.00 17.00 -22.48
CA LYS A 207 -9.47 17.21 -21.11
C LYS A 207 -9.86 15.89 -20.48
N SER A 208 -9.72 15.82 -19.17
CA SER A 208 -10.06 14.63 -18.40
C SER A 208 -10.92 14.97 -17.18
N ASP A 209 -11.90 14.14 -16.90
CA ASP A 209 -12.63 14.13 -15.64
C ASP A 209 -11.94 13.15 -14.69
N VAL A 210 -11.38 13.67 -13.61
CA VAL A 210 -10.60 12.91 -12.62
C VAL A 210 -11.44 12.72 -11.37
N ARG A 211 -11.67 11.48 -10.98
CA ARG A 211 -12.47 11.11 -9.80
C ARG A 211 -11.61 10.31 -8.84
N LEU A 212 -11.54 10.75 -7.60
CA LEU A 212 -10.91 10.03 -6.50
C LEU A 212 -12.01 9.58 -5.53
N ARG A 213 -11.98 8.30 -5.15
CA ARG A 213 -12.77 7.74 -4.07
C ARG A 213 -11.87 7.00 -3.11
N VAL A 214 -11.97 7.30 -1.82
CA VAL A 214 -11.23 6.63 -0.75
C VAL A 214 -12.23 6.04 0.24
N THR A 215 -12.26 4.73 0.36
CA THR A 215 -13.09 4.01 1.34
C THR A 215 -12.17 3.36 2.38
N PHE A 216 -12.36 3.67 3.65
CA PHE A 216 -11.50 3.16 4.71
C PHE A 216 -12.26 2.73 5.96
N GLN A 217 -11.66 1.82 6.71
CA GLN A 217 -12.13 1.34 8.00
C GLN A 217 -10.90 1.12 8.90
N PHE A 218 -10.89 1.72 10.10
CA PHE A 218 -9.80 1.50 11.05
C PHE A 218 -9.95 0.17 11.78
N ALA A 219 -8.83 -0.50 12.04
CA ALA A 219 -8.82 -1.78 12.78
C ALA A 219 -9.29 -1.62 14.23
N ASN A 220 -9.05 -0.46 14.85
CA ASN A 220 -9.50 -0.16 16.20
C ASN A 220 -10.28 1.18 16.25
N PRO A 221 -11.54 1.20 16.75
CA PRO A 221 -12.30 2.44 16.90
C PRO A 221 -11.62 3.50 17.77
N VAL A 222 -10.88 3.11 18.83
CA VAL A 222 -10.13 4.06 19.67
C VAL A 222 -9.00 4.73 18.90
N LEU A 223 -8.36 3.98 17.99
CA LEU A 223 -7.36 4.54 17.10
C LEU A 223 -8.00 5.53 16.13
N GLY A 224 -9.24 5.32 15.68
CA GLY A 224 -10.00 6.31 14.91
C GLY A 224 -10.26 7.61 15.69
N PHE A 225 -10.52 7.52 16.99
CA PHE A 225 -10.68 8.69 17.87
C PHE A 225 -9.36 9.42 18.15
N ALA A 226 -8.27 8.69 18.44
CA ALA A 226 -6.94 9.27 18.64
C ALA A 226 -6.32 9.80 17.33
N ALA A 227 -6.62 9.14 16.22
CA ALA A 227 -6.34 9.57 14.86
C ALA A 227 -7.43 10.50 14.33
N GLY A 228 -8.08 11.30 15.19
CA GLY A 228 -9.07 12.32 14.81
C GLY A 228 -8.60 13.27 13.70
N GLY A 229 -7.31 13.31 13.36
CA GLY A 229 -6.75 14.01 12.20
C GLY A 229 -6.56 13.20 10.89
N VAL A 230 -6.66 11.86 10.89
CA VAL A 230 -6.61 11.03 9.67
C VAL A 230 -7.99 10.93 9.02
N ALA A 231 -9.06 11.05 9.81
CA ALA A 231 -10.44 11.11 9.32
C ALA A 231 -10.75 12.41 8.53
N ASP A 232 -9.89 13.43 8.70
CA ASP A 232 -9.80 14.70 7.98
C ASP A 232 -8.67 14.67 6.94
N MET A 233 -8.39 13.50 6.35
CA MET A 233 -7.67 13.46 5.08
C MET A 233 -8.35 14.43 4.12
N LYS A 234 -7.71 15.57 3.86
CA LYS A 234 -8.17 16.54 2.88
C LYS A 234 -7.97 15.93 1.51
N ILE A 235 -8.94 15.11 1.11
CA ILE A 235 -9.00 14.46 -0.19
C ILE A 235 -8.88 15.50 -1.32
N ASP A 236 -9.40 16.70 -1.09
CA ASP A 236 -9.24 17.85 -2.00
C ASP A 236 -7.78 18.30 -2.12
N GLU A 237 -7.02 18.34 -1.02
CA GLU A 237 -5.60 18.71 -1.05
C GLU A 237 -4.77 17.69 -1.84
N MET A 238 -5.15 16.41 -1.78
CA MET A 238 -4.53 15.37 -2.61
C MET A 238 -4.80 15.62 -4.09
N VAL A 239 -6.06 15.84 -4.48
CA VAL A 239 -6.43 16.15 -5.88
C VAL A 239 -5.73 17.41 -6.38
N GLU A 240 -5.63 18.45 -5.55
CA GLU A 240 -4.91 19.68 -5.87
C GLU A 240 -3.40 19.46 -6.02
N ALA A 241 -2.79 18.58 -5.22
CA ALA A 241 -1.38 18.22 -5.38
C ALA A 241 -1.13 17.54 -6.73
N PHE A 242 -2.01 16.65 -7.16
CA PHE A 242 -1.96 16.05 -8.51
C PHE A 242 -2.13 17.08 -9.62
N GLU A 243 -3.07 18.01 -9.49
CA GLU A 243 -3.22 19.10 -10.46
C GLU A 243 -1.96 19.95 -10.55
N ARG A 244 -1.39 20.37 -9.42
CA ARG A 244 -0.14 21.15 -9.39
C ARG A 244 0.98 20.38 -10.07
N ARG A 245 1.10 19.08 -9.80
CA ARG A 245 2.12 18.22 -10.44
C ARG A 245 1.88 18.08 -11.94
N ALA A 246 0.64 17.92 -12.39
CA ALA A 246 0.30 17.90 -13.81
C ALA A 246 0.67 19.21 -14.51
N ARG A 247 0.49 20.36 -13.84
CA ARG A 247 0.92 21.67 -14.36
C ARG A 247 2.43 21.74 -14.57
N VAL A 248 3.21 21.26 -13.60
CA VAL A 248 4.67 21.21 -13.70
C VAL A 248 5.14 20.31 -14.84
N LEU A 249 4.52 19.14 -15.00
CA LEU A 249 4.95 18.16 -16.00
C LEU A 249 4.44 18.47 -17.42
N PHE A 250 3.25 19.07 -17.55
CA PHE A 250 2.53 19.16 -18.83
C PHE A 250 2.13 20.58 -19.23
N GLY A 251 2.33 21.59 -18.37
CA GLY A 251 1.88 22.97 -18.61
C GLY A 251 2.67 23.75 -19.67
N GLY A 252 3.78 23.21 -20.17
CA GLY A 252 4.76 23.94 -20.99
C GLY A 252 4.52 23.99 -22.50
N ASN A 253 3.29 23.94 -23.03
CA ASN A 253 3.12 23.93 -24.50
C ASN A 253 2.01 24.83 -25.09
N LYS A 254 1.69 25.95 -24.45
CA LYS A 254 0.95 27.06 -25.07
C LYS A 254 1.68 28.37 -24.78
N GLY A 255 2.57 28.82 -25.67
CA GLY A 255 3.21 30.13 -25.45
C GLY A 255 4.35 30.64 -26.34
N ASP A 256 4.83 29.94 -27.37
CA ASP A 256 5.80 30.53 -28.33
C ASP A 256 5.28 30.51 -29.77
N LYS A 257 4.17 31.21 -29.98
CA LYS A 257 3.75 31.70 -31.30
C LYS A 257 3.32 33.15 -31.13
N GLY A 258 4.21 34.06 -31.51
CA GLY A 258 3.86 35.46 -31.76
C GLY A 258 4.46 36.45 -30.77
N ARG A 259 5.76 36.68 -30.87
CA ARG A 259 6.29 38.04 -30.73
C ARG A 259 7.37 38.26 -31.79
N LEU A 260 6.89 38.76 -32.94
CA LEU A 260 7.67 39.60 -33.84
C LEU A 260 8.15 40.85 -33.08
#